data_AF-A0A7V8F470-F1
#
_entry.id   AF-A0A7V8F470-F1
#
_cell.length_a   1.000
_cell.length_b   1.000
_cell.length_c   1.000
_cell.angle_alpha   90.00
_cell.angle_beta   90.00
_cell.angle_gamma   90.00
#
_symmetry.space_group_name_H-M   'P 1'
#
loop_
_entity.id
_entity.type
_entity.pdbx_description
1 polymer ?
#
loop_
_entity_poly.entity_id
_entity_poly.type
_entity_poly.pdbx_seq_one_letter_code
_entity_poly.pdbx_strand_id
1 'polypeptide(L)'
;MANIELKVPDLGGSHDVPVIEILVKVGDTVEKDQSLITLESDKATMDVPASQAGKIVEIKVKVGTEVNEGTVIATIEAAGDSSSEKAVGQAAMKEAPAAATPSPAPPPPKPEAPRAAAPQAAGASGRKADIECQLVVLGSGPGGYTAAFRGADVGLDTVLVERYETLGGVCLNVGCIPSKALLHAAAVIEEAEAIGAHGISFGKPKIDLDKLRSFKEKVVDQLTGGLGKMAKARKVRTVTGVGSFISPNEMEVQTAEGVKLIRFENAIIAAGSQSVKLPSFPWDDERVIDSTGALELRDVPKKLLVVGGGIIGLEMATVYASLGADVTVVELADQLMPGADIDLVKPLQQRIAKRYKGIHLKTKVVKAEATKKGIEVTFEGESIPETTLFDRVLVSVGRSPNGNKVGAEKAGVEVTDRGFIPVDRQMRTNVKHIFAIGDLVGQPMLAHKATHEAKVAAECAAGMKSFFDARVIPSVAYTDPEIAWVGVTEREAKEKGLKIGVGKFPWVASGRAIGIDRTEGFTKLLFDEETHRIVGAGIVGPHAGDLISELALAIEMGCEAGDIGRTVHPHPTLGESVGMAAEVYEGTITDLYIPKKK
;
A
#
# COMPACT_ATOMS: atom_id res chain seq x y z
N MET A 1 -30.19 12.22 37.30
CA MET A 1 -29.17 12.72 36.35
C MET A 1 -29.82 13.81 35.52
N ALA A 2 -29.14 14.93 35.30
CA ALA A 2 -29.71 16.08 34.60
C ALA A 2 -29.49 15.90 33.08
N ASN A 3 -30.57 15.99 32.30
CA ASN A 3 -30.50 16.03 30.84
C ASN A 3 -30.13 17.46 30.42
N ILE A 4 -29.06 17.61 29.65
CA ILE A 4 -28.54 18.90 29.20
C ILE A 4 -28.65 18.96 27.67
N GLU A 5 -29.20 20.06 27.16
CA GLU A 5 -29.30 20.30 25.72
C GLU A 5 -28.02 20.97 25.20
N LEU A 6 -27.38 20.34 24.21
CA LEU A 6 -26.26 20.90 23.46
C LEU A 6 -26.80 21.73 22.29
N LYS A 7 -26.38 22.99 22.19
CA LYS A 7 -26.91 23.97 21.23
C LYS A 7 -25.81 24.47 20.29
N VAL A 8 -26.21 24.89 19.09
CA VAL A 8 -25.34 25.58 18.13
C VAL A 8 -24.84 26.91 18.74
N PRO A 9 -23.52 27.15 18.83
CA PRO A 9 -22.95 28.40 19.34
C PRO A 9 -23.14 29.55 18.35
N ASP A 10 -22.74 30.76 18.74
CA ASP A 10 -22.75 31.94 17.85
C ASP A 10 -21.98 31.65 16.54
N LEU A 11 -22.69 31.80 15.41
CA LEU A 11 -22.19 31.53 14.06
C LEU A 11 -21.60 32.78 13.37
N GLY A 12 -21.37 33.87 14.10
CA GLY A 12 -20.71 35.08 13.57
C GLY A 12 -21.53 35.82 12.51
N GLY A 13 -22.86 35.80 12.64
CA GLY A 13 -23.80 36.50 11.75
C GLY A 13 -24.30 35.69 10.55
N SER A 14 -23.96 34.40 10.45
CA SER A 14 -24.51 33.47 9.45
C SER A 14 -25.85 32.88 9.93
N HIS A 15 -26.85 32.88 9.05
CA HIS A 15 -28.19 32.33 9.30
C HIS A 15 -28.45 31.14 8.36
N ASP A 16 -29.27 30.19 8.81
CA ASP A 16 -29.72 29.02 8.04
C ASP A 16 -28.57 28.17 7.46
N VAL A 17 -27.62 27.76 8.31
CA VAL A 17 -26.42 27.02 7.86
C VAL A 17 -26.72 25.51 7.81
N PRO A 18 -26.51 24.82 6.67
CA PRO A 18 -26.79 23.39 6.54
C PRO A 18 -25.80 22.51 7.33
N VAL A 19 -26.35 21.50 8.00
CA VAL A 19 -25.57 20.39 8.60
C VAL A 19 -25.11 19.46 7.49
N ILE A 20 -23.80 19.34 7.28
CA ILE A 20 -23.24 18.45 6.25
C ILE A 20 -22.77 17.11 6.81
N GLU A 21 -22.48 17.04 8.11
CA GLU A 21 -22.04 15.81 8.76
C GLU A 21 -22.47 15.76 10.23
N ILE A 22 -22.81 14.56 10.72
CA ILE A 22 -23.06 14.29 12.15
C ILE A 22 -21.98 13.31 12.61
N LEU A 23 -21.14 13.76 13.55
CA LEU A 23 -19.91 13.08 13.98
C LEU A 23 -20.13 12.14 15.17
N VAL A 24 -21.33 12.11 15.74
CA VAL A 24 -21.68 11.38 16.96
C VAL A 24 -22.97 10.59 16.81
N LYS A 25 -23.13 9.50 17.58
CA LYS A 25 -24.33 8.64 17.57
C LYS A 25 -25.01 8.61 18.93
N VAL A 26 -26.31 8.30 18.94
CA VAL A 26 -27.05 8.05 20.18
C VAL A 26 -26.41 6.87 20.92
N GLY A 27 -26.03 7.09 22.19
CA GLY A 27 -25.30 6.13 23.02
C GLY A 27 -23.82 6.43 23.19
N ASP A 28 -23.23 7.32 22.38
CA ASP A 28 -21.83 7.71 22.50
C ASP A 28 -21.58 8.58 23.73
N THR A 29 -20.40 8.43 24.34
CA THR A 29 -19.93 9.33 25.40
C THR A 29 -19.08 10.41 24.75
N VAL A 30 -19.46 11.67 24.93
CA VAL A 30 -18.75 12.82 24.39
C VAL A 30 -18.02 13.58 25.49
N GLU A 31 -16.81 14.03 25.19
CA GLU A 31 -16.05 14.96 26.04
C GLU A 31 -16.43 16.41 25.75
N LYS A 32 -16.18 17.31 26.70
CA LYS A 32 -16.33 18.75 26.45
C LYS A 32 -15.37 19.15 25.33
N ASP A 33 -15.84 20.01 24.43
CA ASP A 33 -15.14 20.50 23.25
C ASP A 33 -14.97 19.48 22.09
N GLN A 34 -15.55 18.27 22.19
CA GLN A 34 -15.59 17.29 21.10
C GLN A 34 -16.61 17.69 20.02
N SER A 35 -16.21 17.68 18.74
CA SER A 35 -17.08 18.00 17.60
C SER A 35 -18.30 17.06 17.51
N LEU A 36 -19.49 17.63 17.43
CA LEU A 36 -20.77 16.91 17.33
C LEU A 36 -21.29 16.84 15.89
N ILE A 37 -21.22 17.95 15.17
CA ILE A 37 -21.71 18.13 13.81
C ILE A 37 -20.78 19.06 13.05
N THR A 38 -20.79 18.95 11.72
CA THR A 38 -20.09 19.87 10.82
C THR A 38 -21.12 20.65 10.01
N LEU A 39 -20.93 21.96 9.97
CA LEU A 39 -21.76 22.92 9.25
C LEU A 39 -20.98 23.50 8.06
N GLU A 40 -21.66 23.81 6.96
CA GLU A 40 -21.05 24.45 5.80
C GLU A 40 -21.75 25.78 5.49
N SER A 41 -21.03 26.88 5.57
CA SER A 41 -21.48 28.20 5.11
C SER A 41 -20.86 28.54 3.76
N ASP A 42 -21.33 29.62 3.13
CA ASP A 42 -20.78 30.19 1.89
C ASP A 42 -19.29 30.60 1.99
N LYS A 43 -18.75 30.72 3.21
CA LYS A 43 -17.40 31.20 3.49
C LYS A 43 -16.48 30.19 4.19
N ALA A 44 -17.04 29.21 4.89
CA ALA A 44 -16.25 28.26 5.67
C ALA A 44 -17.07 27.02 6.10
N THR A 45 -16.36 25.91 6.27
CA THR A 45 -16.82 24.71 6.99
C THR A 45 -16.42 24.82 8.47
N MET A 46 -17.35 24.58 9.40
CA MET A 46 -17.14 24.74 10.83
C MET A 46 -17.70 23.55 11.61
N ASP A 47 -16.92 23.01 12.53
CA ASP A 47 -17.38 22.00 13.48
C ASP A 47 -18.01 22.66 14.71
N VAL A 48 -19.12 22.09 15.18
CA VAL A 48 -19.76 22.53 16.43
C VAL A 48 -19.34 21.61 17.58
N PRO A 49 -18.58 22.12 18.57
CA PRO A 49 -18.15 21.32 19.72
C PRO A 49 -19.24 21.12 20.78
N ALA A 50 -19.12 20.06 21.57
CA ALA A 50 -19.95 19.79 22.73
C ALA A 50 -19.66 20.77 23.87
N SER A 51 -20.68 21.46 24.38
CA SER A 51 -20.51 22.42 25.48
C SER A 51 -20.20 21.75 26.83
N GLN A 52 -20.51 20.46 26.99
CA GLN A 52 -20.26 19.66 28.20
C GLN A 52 -20.04 18.18 27.87
N ALA A 53 -19.35 17.47 28.77
CA ALA A 53 -19.17 16.03 28.68
C ALA A 53 -20.41 15.26 29.17
N GLY A 54 -20.74 14.16 28.50
CA GLY A 54 -21.89 13.33 28.86
C GLY A 54 -22.22 12.28 27.82
N LYS A 55 -23.21 11.45 28.10
CA LYS A 55 -23.68 10.42 27.16
C LYS A 55 -24.82 10.93 26.30
N ILE A 56 -24.74 10.80 24.98
CA ILE A 56 -25.79 11.25 24.06
C ILE A 56 -27.02 10.35 24.19
N VAL A 57 -28.15 10.95 24.56
CA VAL A 57 -29.44 10.28 24.71
C VAL A 57 -30.29 10.44 23.45
N GLU A 58 -30.18 11.58 22.76
CA GLU A 58 -31.00 11.89 21.58
C GLU A 58 -30.28 12.91 20.68
N ILE A 59 -30.38 12.77 19.36
CA ILE A 59 -29.89 13.74 18.37
C ILE A 59 -31.11 14.31 17.64
N LYS A 60 -31.26 15.65 17.64
CA LYS A 60 -32.45 16.36 17.11
C LYS A 60 -32.26 16.92 15.70
N VAL A 61 -31.05 16.82 15.13
CA VAL A 61 -30.70 17.31 13.79
C VAL A 61 -30.39 16.18 12.81
N LYS A 62 -30.59 16.41 11.51
CA LYS A 62 -30.24 15.49 10.42
C LYS A 62 -29.33 16.18 9.41
N VAL A 63 -28.51 15.42 8.69
CA VAL A 63 -27.75 15.93 7.54
C VAL A 63 -28.71 16.57 6.53
N GLY A 64 -28.41 17.79 6.10
CA GLY A 64 -29.25 18.63 5.24
C GLY A 64 -30.23 19.55 5.98
N THR A 65 -30.27 19.54 7.32
CA THR A 65 -31.10 20.46 8.11
C THR A 65 -30.39 21.80 8.25
N GLU A 66 -31.07 22.92 7.99
CA GLU A 66 -30.56 24.27 8.25
C GLU A 66 -30.67 24.60 9.74
N VAL A 67 -29.60 25.11 10.34
CA VAL A 67 -29.54 25.44 11.78
C VAL A 67 -29.08 26.87 12.02
N ASN A 68 -29.60 27.47 13.10
CA ASN A 68 -29.26 28.82 13.56
C ASN A 68 -28.63 28.77 14.96
N GLU A 69 -27.99 29.86 15.40
CA GLU A 69 -27.53 30.03 16.78
C GLU A 69 -28.63 29.64 17.78
N GLY A 70 -28.28 28.82 18.78
CA GLY A 70 -29.21 28.35 19.81
C GLY A 70 -30.04 27.12 19.43
N THR A 71 -29.95 26.61 18.19
CA THR A 71 -30.64 25.38 17.78
C THR A 71 -30.12 24.17 18.56
N VAL A 72 -31.01 23.33 19.09
CA VAL A 72 -30.63 22.14 19.87
C VAL A 72 -30.16 21.02 18.94
N ILE A 73 -28.91 20.59 19.13
CA ILE A 73 -28.25 19.54 18.34
C ILE A 73 -28.54 18.16 18.93
N ALA A 74 -28.29 18.01 20.23
CA ALA A 74 -28.41 16.74 20.94
C ALA A 74 -28.68 16.96 22.44
N THR A 75 -29.24 15.94 23.10
CA THR A 75 -29.44 15.89 24.55
C THR A 75 -28.45 14.91 25.17
N ILE A 76 -27.71 15.34 26.19
CA ILE A 76 -26.76 14.49 26.93
C ILE A 76 -27.19 14.26 28.39
N GLU A 77 -26.77 13.13 28.94
CA GLU A 77 -26.83 12.82 30.36
C GLU A 77 -25.46 13.11 31.00
N ALA A 78 -25.42 14.06 31.94
CA ALA A 78 -24.17 14.52 32.57
C ALA A 78 -23.59 13.47 33.54
N ALA A 79 -22.27 13.22 33.46
CA ALA A 79 -21.55 12.49 34.49
C ALA A 79 -21.34 13.41 35.71
N GLY A 80 -21.77 12.98 36.90
CA GLY A 80 -21.68 13.79 38.12
C GLY A 80 -20.24 13.91 38.63
N ASP A 81 -19.76 15.14 38.83
CA ASP A 81 -18.50 15.47 39.49
C ASP A 81 -18.57 15.20 41.01
N SER A 82 -17.72 14.33 41.53
CA SER A 82 -17.37 14.27 42.95
C SER A 82 -16.12 15.11 43.20
N SER A 83 -16.33 16.36 43.61
CA SER A 83 -15.27 17.22 44.15
C SER A 83 -14.93 16.81 45.59
N SER A 84 -13.64 16.66 45.89
CA SER A 84 -13.13 16.82 47.25
C SER A 84 -11.90 17.74 47.21
N GLU A 85 -12.04 18.88 47.87
CA GLU A 85 -11.07 19.94 48.06
C GLU A 85 -9.85 19.44 48.85
N LYS A 86 -8.64 19.91 48.49
CA LYS A 86 -7.61 20.26 49.48
C LYS A 86 -6.80 21.48 49.05
N ALA A 87 -6.54 22.29 50.07
CA ALA A 87 -6.08 23.66 50.05
C ALA A 87 -4.60 23.86 49.71
N VAL A 88 -4.31 25.09 49.31
CA VAL A 88 -2.99 25.70 49.10
C VAL A 88 -2.23 25.83 50.43
N GLY A 89 -0.97 25.41 50.44
CA GLY A 89 -0.04 25.59 51.56
C GLY A 89 1.41 25.77 51.10
N GLN A 90 1.87 27.02 51.16
CA GLN A 90 3.22 27.57 51.42
C GLN A 90 4.50 26.93 50.86
N ALA A 91 5.34 27.81 50.31
CA ALA A 91 6.70 27.58 49.85
C ALA A 91 7.72 27.36 50.99
N ALA A 92 8.69 26.46 50.76
CA ALA A 92 10.02 26.48 51.37
C ALA A 92 11.04 25.73 50.49
N MET A 93 12.22 26.33 50.30
CA MET A 93 13.37 25.78 49.57
C MET A 93 13.95 24.52 50.24
N LYS A 94 14.33 23.49 49.45
CA LYS A 94 15.72 22.99 49.32
C LYS A 94 15.83 21.68 48.53
N GLU A 95 16.98 21.59 47.85
CA GLU A 95 17.77 20.42 47.46
C GLU A 95 17.34 19.58 46.24
N ALA A 96 18.24 19.58 45.25
CA ALA A 96 18.33 18.56 44.21
C ALA A 96 18.85 17.25 44.82
N PRO A 97 18.36 16.10 44.31
CA PRO A 97 19.32 15.07 43.92
C PRO A 97 18.97 14.28 42.65
N ALA A 98 20.05 13.99 41.92
CA ALA A 98 20.42 12.71 41.27
C ALA A 98 19.62 12.17 40.07
N ALA A 99 20.43 11.83 39.06
CA ALA A 99 20.17 11.08 37.83
C ALA A 99 19.12 9.96 37.95
N ALA A 100 18.15 9.97 37.03
CA ALA A 100 17.21 8.87 36.83
C ALA A 100 17.84 7.78 35.94
N THR A 101 17.80 6.56 36.46
CA THR A 101 18.07 5.28 35.78
C THR A 101 17.12 5.02 34.61
N PRO A 102 17.55 4.25 33.58
CA PRO A 102 16.74 3.97 32.40
C PRO A 102 15.49 3.13 32.70
N SER A 103 14.40 3.46 32.00
CA SER A 103 13.08 2.83 32.06
C SER A 103 13.12 1.32 31.72
N PRO A 104 12.25 0.47 32.29
CA PRO A 104 12.28 -0.98 32.10
C PRO A 104 11.92 -1.39 30.67
N ALA A 105 12.60 -2.41 30.17
CA ALA A 105 12.33 -3.02 28.87
C ALA A 105 10.85 -3.48 28.72
N PRO A 106 10.27 -3.40 27.52
CA PRO A 106 8.90 -3.83 27.26
C PRO A 106 8.71 -5.33 27.56
N PRO A 107 7.50 -5.75 27.98
CA PRO A 107 7.21 -7.13 28.33
C PRO A 107 7.39 -8.06 27.10
N PRO A 108 7.86 -9.30 27.30
CA PRO A 108 8.09 -10.23 26.20
C PRO A 108 6.77 -10.56 25.48
N PRO A 109 6.82 -10.78 24.15
CA PRO A 109 5.63 -11.13 23.37
C PRO A 109 4.99 -12.42 23.87
N LYS A 110 3.65 -12.49 23.77
CA LYS A 110 2.85 -13.67 24.12
C LYS A 110 3.40 -14.93 23.42
N PRO A 111 3.36 -16.12 24.05
CA PRO A 111 3.88 -17.35 23.46
C PRO A 111 3.18 -17.65 22.14
N GLU A 112 3.96 -17.80 21.07
CA GLU A 112 3.47 -18.35 19.80
C GLU A 112 2.91 -19.77 20.02
N ALA A 113 1.86 -20.10 19.27
CA ALA A 113 1.31 -21.45 19.21
C ALA A 113 2.44 -22.48 18.96
N PRO A 114 2.34 -23.71 19.49
CA PRO A 114 3.40 -24.71 19.35
C PRO A 114 3.76 -24.91 17.88
N ARG A 115 5.00 -24.53 17.54
CA ARG A 115 5.57 -24.61 16.20
C ARG A 115 5.51 -26.07 15.74
N ALA A 116 4.86 -26.33 14.61
CA ALA A 116 4.86 -27.66 14.01
C ALA A 116 6.31 -28.14 13.83
N ALA A 117 6.57 -29.42 14.07
CA ALA A 117 7.92 -29.98 13.94
C ALA A 117 8.48 -29.74 12.53
N ALA A 118 9.72 -29.24 12.44
CA ALA A 118 10.39 -28.98 11.18
C ALA A 118 10.40 -30.24 10.29
N PRO A 119 10.20 -30.11 8.96
CA PRO A 119 10.17 -31.26 8.07
C PRO A 119 11.52 -31.99 8.08
N GLN A 120 11.47 -33.32 8.05
CA GLN A 120 12.67 -34.14 7.97
C GLN A 120 13.27 -34.03 6.56
N ALA A 121 14.49 -33.49 6.47
CA ALA A 121 15.21 -33.37 5.21
C ALA A 121 15.43 -34.74 4.54
N ALA A 122 15.31 -34.77 3.21
CA ALA A 122 15.65 -35.94 2.41
C ALA A 122 17.18 -36.17 2.39
N GLY A 123 17.58 -37.43 2.27
CA GLY A 123 18.98 -37.79 2.05
C GLY A 123 19.49 -37.32 0.68
N ALA A 124 20.81 -37.21 0.54
CA ALA A 124 21.44 -36.92 -0.75
C ALA A 124 21.07 -37.97 -1.79
N SER A 125 20.88 -37.57 -3.05
CA SER A 125 20.42 -38.48 -4.10
C SER A 125 21.45 -39.52 -4.54
N GLY A 126 22.73 -39.32 -4.19
CA GLY A 126 23.84 -40.18 -4.62
C GLY A 126 24.21 -40.06 -6.10
N ARG A 127 23.53 -39.19 -6.85
CA ARG A 127 23.79 -38.96 -8.28
C ARG A 127 24.95 -37.99 -8.49
N LYS A 128 25.65 -38.15 -9.61
CA LYS A 128 26.64 -37.16 -10.06
C LYS A 128 25.92 -35.88 -10.45
N ALA A 129 26.37 -34.72 -9.96
CA ALA A 129 25.81 -33.44 -10.33
C ALA A 129 26.20 -33.06 -11.76
N ASP A 130 25.26 -32.51 -12.51
CA ASP A 130 25.52 -31.91 -13.82
C ASP A 130 26.15 -30.53 -13.68
N ILE A 131 25.78 -29.81 -12.62
CA ILE A 131 26.26 -28.47 -12.29
C ILE A 131 26.59 -28.41 -10.81
N GLU A 132 27.79 -27.89 -10.48
CA GLU A 132 28.16 -27.53 -9.12
C GLU A 132 28.36 -26.01 -9.03
N CYS A 133 28.01 -25.43 -7.89
CA CYS A 133 28.10 -23.99 -7.64
C CYS A 133 28.19 -23.69 -6.14
N GLN A 134 28.64 -22.48 -5.80
CA GLN A 134 28.63 -22.02 -4.41
C GLN A 134 27.26 -21.46 -4.03
N LEU A 135 26.58 -20.81 -4.98
CA LEU A 135 25.26 -20.23 -4.77
C LEU A 135 24.32 -20.62 -5.91
N VAL A 136 23.17 -21.22 -5.56
CA VAL A 136 22.02 -21.32 -6.46
C VAL A 136 20.95 -20.32 -6.05
N VAL A 137 20.36 -19.62 -7.02
CA VAL A 137 19.20 -18.75 -6.80
C VAL A 137 18.02 -19.30 -7.60
N LEU A 138 16.90 -19.57 -6.94
CA LEU A 138 15.69 -20.09 -7.58
C LEU A 138 14.67 -18.98 -7.82
N GLY A 139 14.48 -18.61 -9.08
CA GLY A 139 13.61 -17.53 -9.54
C GLY A 139 14.40 -16.27 -9.90
N SER A 140 14.04 -15.62 -11.00
CA SER A 140 14.73 -14.43 -11.52
C SER A 140 13.91 -13.14 -11.41
N GLY A 141 12.96 -13.07 -10.48
CA GLY A 141 12.28 -11.82 -10.13
C GLY A 141 13.22 -10.75 -9.56
N PRO A 142 12.71 -9.55 -9.20
CA PRO A 142 13.52 -8.46 -8.63
C PRO A 142 14.50 -8.89 -7.53
N GLY A 143 14.02 -9.69 -6.57
CA GLY A 143 14.88 -10.25 -5.55
C GLY A 143 15.87 -11.28 -6.10
N GLY A 144 15.41 -12.21 -6.94
CA GLY A 144 16.22 -13.31 -7.45
C GLY A 144 17.40 -12.88 -8.33
N TYR A 145 17.17 -12.08 -9.38
CA TYR A 145 18.30 -11.63 -10.22
C TYR A 145 19.23 -10.72 -9.43
N THR A 146 18.71 -9.91 -8.49
CA THR A 146 19.55 -9.05 -7.63
C THR A 146 20.43 -9.89 -6.72
N ALA A 147 19.90 -10.95 -6.11
CA ALA A 147 20.65 -11.86 -5.28
C ALA A 147 21.74 -12.57 -6.08
N ALA A 148 21.42 -13.03 -7.29
CA ALA A 148 22.39 -13.68 -8.16
C ALA A 148 23.50 -12.73 -8.61
N PHE A 149 23.15 -11.49 -8.98
CA PHE A 149 24.11 -10.47 -9.39
C PHE A 149 24.99 -10.05 -8.23
N ARG A 150 24.39 -9.81 -7.06
CA ARG A 150 25.16 -9.46 -5.85
C ARG A 150 26.07 -10.60 -5.43
N GLY A 151 25.61 -11.85 -5.50
CA GLY A 151 26.40 -13.05 -5.22
C GLY A 151 27.63 -13.14 -6.11
N ALA A 152 27.47 -12.93 -7.42
CA ALA A 152 28.60 -12.85 -8.35
C ALA A 152 29.52 -11.66 -8.06
N ASP A 153 28.96 -10.49 -7.73
CA ASP A 153 29.74 -9.27 -7.40
C ASP A 153 30.56 -9.43 -6.10
N VAL A 154 30.17 -10.33 -5.18
CA VAL A 154 30.96 -10.71 -3.98
C VAL A 154 31.82 -11.96 -4.18
N GLY A 155 31.92 -12.46 -5.42
CA GLY A 155 32.85 -13.52 -5.80
C GLY A 155 32.33 -14.95 -5.68
N LEU A 156 31.02 -15.16 -5.46
CA LEU A 156 30.43 -16.50 -5.44
C LEU A 156 30.19 -17.02 -6.86
N ASP A 157 30.61 -18.26 -7.12
CA ASP A 157 30.18 -18.98 -8.32
C ASP A 157 28.67 -19.25 -8.26
N THR A 158 27.92 -18.54 -9.10
CA THR A 158 26.48 -18.38 -8.97
C THR A 158 25.72 -18.95 -10.16
N VAL A 159 24.70 -19.75 -9.87
CA VAL A 159 23.71 -20.28 -10.82
C VAL A 159 22.35 -19.67 -10.54
N LEU A 160 21.69 -19.13 -11.57
CA LEU A 160 20.33 -18.61 -11.51
C LEU A 160 19.39 -19.54 -12.26
N VAL A 161 18.40 -20.11 -11.57
CA VAL A 161 17.38 -20.99 -12.14
C VAL A 161 16.11 -20.19 -12.37
N GLU A 162 15.60 -20.20 -13.59
CA GLU A 162 14.35 -19.53 -13.96
C GLU A 162 13.55 -20.43 -14.91
N ARG A 163 12.23 -20.52 -14.73
CA ARG A 163 11.39 -21.38 -15.57
C ARG A 163 11.04 -20.76 -16.92
N TYR A 164 11.17 -19.44 -17.05
CA TYR A 164 10.94 -18.69 -18.28
C TYR A 164 12.25 -18.32 -18.99
N GLU A 165 12.18 -18.05 -20.29
CA GLU A 165 13.35 -17.62 -21.08
C GLU A 165 13.83 -16.20 -20.73
N THR A 166 12.95 -15.35 -20.19
CA THR A 166 13.26 -13.98 -19.82
C THR A 166 13.46 -13.82 -18.31
N LEU A 167 14.45 -13.00 -17.93
CA LEU A 167 14.69 -12.61 -16.55
C LEU A 167 13.75 -11.49 -16.10
N GLY A 168 13.73 -11.20 -14.80
CA GLY A 168 12.99 -10.08 -14.20
C GLY A 168 11.66 -10.46 -13.57
N GLY A 169 11.23 -11.72 -13.75
CA GLY A 169 10.05 -12.30 -13.13
C GLY A 169 8.76 -11.49 -13.34
N VAL A 170 7.83 -11.57 -12.38
CA VAL A 170 6.51 -10.92 -12.46
C VAL A 170 6.64 -9.42 -12.66
N CYS A 171 7.46 -8.73 -11.85
CA CYS A 171 7.50 -7.27 -11.84
C CYS A 171 7.90 -6.68 -13.21
N LEU A 172 8.89 -7.27 -13.87
CA LEU A 172 9.34 -6.78 -15.17
C LEU A 172 8.43 -7.25 -16.32
N ASN A 173 8.03 -8.52 -16.33
CA ASN A 173 7.38 -9.11 -17.51
C ASN A 173 5.86 -8.91 -17.52
N VAL A 174 5.20 -9.02 -16.36
CA VAL A 174 3.72 -9.12 -16.25
C VAL A 174 3.18 -8.39 -15.01
N GLY A 175 3.80 -7.28 -14.63
CA GLY A 175 3.49 -6.55 -13.42
C GLY A 175 3.87 -5.08 -13.51
N CYS A 176 4.79 -4.65 -12.64
CA CYS A 176 5.20 -3.26 -12.46
C CYS A 176 5.43 -2.49 -13.77
N ILE A 177 6.32 -2.99 -14.63
CA ILE A 177 6.79 -2.26 -15.82
C ILE A 177 5.70 -2.12 -16.88
N PRO A 178 5.06 -3.22 -17.35
CA PRO A 178 3.99 -3.07 -18.33
C PRO A 178 2.79 -2.29 -17.77
N SER A 179 2.45 -2.42 -16.47
CA SER A 179 1.35 -1.64 -15.91
C SER A 179 1.66 -0.15 -15.90
N LYS A 180 2.88 0.25 -15.52
CA LYS A 180 3.31 1.66 -15.49
C LYS A 180 3.42 2.26 -16.90
N ALA A 181 3.85 1.48 -17.88
CA ALA A 181 3.86 1.92 -19.28
C ALA A 181 2.44 2.22 -19.80
N LEU A 182 1.45 1.38 -19.45
CA LEU A 182 0.05 1.58 -19.84
C LEU A 182 -0.62 2.72 -19.05
N LEU A 183 -0.32 2.85 -17.75
CA LEU A 183 -0.79 3.96 -16.92
C LEU A 183 -0.29 5.31 -17.42
N HIS A 184 0.96 5.38 -17.89
CA HIS A 184 1.47 6.59 -18.52
C HIS A 184 0.67 6.96 -19.78
N ALA A 185 0.34 5.98 -20.64
CA ALA A 185 -0.51 6.23 -21.79
C ALA A 185 -1.92 6.68 -21.39
N ALA A 186 -2.49 6.09 -20.33
CA ALA A 186 -3.77 6.51 -19.76
C ALA A 186 -3.74 7.95 -19.23
N ALA A 187 -2.68 8.32 -18.50
CA ALA A 187 -2.49 9.67 -18.00
C ALA A 187 -2.44 10.71 -19.14
N VAL A 188 -1.70 10.44 -20.21
CA VAL A 188 -1.62 11.36 -21.37
C VAL A 188 -2.98 11.53 -22.06
N ILE A 189 -3.78 10.47 -22.17
CA ILE A 189 -5.15 10.57 -22.70
C ILE A 189 -6.00 11.50 -21.84
N GLU A 190 -5.92 11.35 -20.52
CA GLU A 190 -6.69 12.14 -19.57
C GLU A 190 -6.25 13.59 -19.50
N GLU A 191 -4.95 13.85 -19.51
CA GLU A 191 -4.40 15.20 -19.52
C GLU A 191 -4.79 15.96 -20.79
N ALA A 192 -4.77 15.28 -21.95
CA ALA A 192 -5.20 15.86 -23.22
C ALA A 192 -6.71 16.17 -23.25
N GLU A 193 -7.54 15.42 -22.50
CA GLU A 193 -8.95 15.74 -22.32
C GLU A 193 -9.14 16.91 -21.34
N ALA A 194 -8.45 16.88 -20.19
CA ALA A 194 -8.58 17.86 -19.11
C ALA A 194 -8.12 19.27 -19.53
N ILE A 195 -7.04 19.38 -20.32
CA ILE A 195 -6.50 20.67 -20.79
C ILE A 195 -7.49 21.45 -21.69
N GLY A 196 -8.56 20.79 -22.16
CA GLY A 196 -9.69 21.44 -22.83
C GLY A 196 -10.31 22.56 -21.99
N ALA A 197 -10.36 22.40 -20.67
CA ALA A 197 -10.86 23.43 -19.74
C ALA A 197 -9.99 24.69 -19.71
N HIS A 198 -8.73 24.60 -20.17
CA HIS A 198 -7.77 25.72 -20.22
C HIS A 198 -7.63 26.33 -21.62
N GLY A 199 -8.56 26.00 -22.54
CA GLY A 199 -8.60 26.57 -23.89
C GLY A 199 -7.70 25.88 -24.90
N ILE A 200 -7.11 24.71 -24.56
CA ILE A 200 -6.34 23.89 -25.50
C ILE A 200 -7.17 22.65 -25.86
N SER A 201 -7.68 22.59 -27.08
CA SER A 201 -8.57 21.51 -27.50
C SER A 201 -7.87 20.47 -28.37
N PHE A 202 -8.09 19.20 -28.05
CA PHE A 202 -7.76 18.05 -28.88
C PHE A 202 -9.04 17.32 -29.29
N GLY A 203 -9.01 16.62 -30.44
CA GLY A 203 -10.04 15.64 -30.76
C GLY A 203 -9.90 14.38 -29.90
N LYS A 204 -10.96 13.57 -29.81
CA LYS A 204 -10.86 12.25 -29.15
C LYS A 204 -9.74 11.42 -29.81
N PRO A 205 -8.82 10.83 -29.02
CA PRO A 205 -7.71 10.08 -29.58
C PRO A 205 -8.21 8.84 -30.32
N LYS A 206 -7.63 8.55 -31.48
CA LYS A 206 -7.81 7.27 -32.15
C LYS A 206 -6.79 6.28 -31.60
N ILE A 207 -7.26 5.31 -30.83
CA ILE A 207 -6.40 4.31 -30.18
C ILE A 207 -6.07 3.19 -31.17
N ASP A 208 -4.77 2.99 -31.41
CA ASP A 208 -4.22 1.83 -32.11
C ASP A 208 -3.68 0.85 -31.06
N LEU A 209 -4.47 -0.17 -30.75
CA LEU A 209 -4.20 -1.07 -29.63
C LEU A 209 -2.94 -1.91 -29.85
N ASP A 210 -2.67 -2.30 -31.09
CA ASP A 210 -1.47 -3.08 -31.42
C ASP A 210 -0.21 -2.23 -31.23
N LYS A 211 -0.22 -0.95 -31.64
CA LYS A 211 0.92 -0.05 -31.36
C LYS A 211 1.13 0.19 -29.86
N LEU A 212 0.05 0.36 -29.09
CA LEU A 212 0.14 0.50 -27.63
C LEU A 212 0.73 -0.77 -26.99
N ARG A 213 0.29 -1.95 -27.44
CA ARG A 213 0.84 -3.23 -27.01
C ARG A 213 2.32 -3.37 -27.36
N SER A 214 2.71 -3.03 -28.59
CA SER A 214 4.11 -3.06 -29.04
C SER A 214 5.00 -2.06 -28.30
N PHE A 215 4.48 -0.89 -27.90
CA PHE A 215 5.21 0.04 -27.03
C PHE A 215 5.51 -0.60 -25.67
N LYS A 216 4.49 -1.17 -25.02
CA LYS A 216 4.63 -1.89 -23.75
C LYS A 216 5.64 -3.03 -23.88
N GLU A 217 5.52 -3.87 -24.91
CA GLU A 217 6.44 -5.00 -25.18
C GLU A 217 7.88 -4.51 -25.39
N LYS A 218 8.08 -3.45 -26.17
CA LYS A 218 9.42 -2.85 -26.38
C LYS A 218 10.08 -2.41 -25.08
N VAL A 219 9.32 -1.82 -24.15
CA VAL A 219 9.86 -1.40 -22.84
C VAL A 219 10.30 -2.63 -22.04
N VAL A 220 9.47 -3.69 -22.02
CA VAL A 220 9.80 -4.96 -21.35
C VAL A 220 11.05 -5.59 -21.98
N ASP A 221 11.09 -5.73 -23.31
CA ASP A 221 12.19 -6.35 -24.06
C ASP A 221 13.53 -5.63 -23.86
N GLN A 222 13.50 -4.30 -23.83
CA GLN A 222 14.71 -3.50 -23.58
C GLN A 222 15.30 -3.81 -22.21
N LEU A 223 14.45 -3.90 -21.18
CA LEU A 223 14.86 -4.14 -19.81
C LEU A 223 15.25 -5.60 -19.56
N THR A 224 14.50 -6.57 -20.09
CA THR A 224 14.83 -8.01 -19.99
C THR A 224 16.13 -8.32 -20.74
N GLY A 225 16.33 -7.74 -21.93
CA GLY A 225 17.59 -7.82 -22.67
C GLY A 225 18.76 -7.19 -21.92
N GLY A 226 18.51 -6.09 -21.18
CA GLY A 226 19.47 -5.50 -20.26
C GLY A 226 19.88 -6.44 -19.13
N LEU A 227 18.92 -7.09 -18.48
CA LEU A 227 19.17 -8.11 -17.45
C LEU A 227 20.00 -9.29 -17.99
N GLY A 228 19.67 -9.80 -19.17
CA GLY A 228 20.43 -10.88 -19.80
C GLY A 228 21.90 -10.49 -20.07
N LYS A 229 22.14 -9.27 -20.58
CA LYS A 229 23.50 -8.73 -20.76
C LYS A 229 24.25 -8.59 -19.44
N MET A 230 23.58 -8.11 -18.39
CA MET A 230 24.18 -7.97 -17.06
C MET A 230 24.50 -9.31 -16.40
N ALA A 231 23.65 -10.32 -16.55
CA ALA A 231 23.91 -11.69 -16.07
C ALA A 231 25.17 -12.26 -16.72
N LYS A 232 25.28 -12.12 -18.05
CA LYS A 232 26.46 -12.55 -18.82
C LYS A 232 27.72 -11.80 -18.40
N ALA A 233 27.64 -10.48 -18.24
CA ALA A 233 28.80 -9.66 -17.82
C ALA A 233 29.32 -10.05 -16.43
N ARG A 234 28.42 -10.47 -15.53
CA ARG A 234 28.75 -10.98 -14.19
C ARG A 234 29.12 -12.46 -14.15
N LYS A 235 29.09 -13.16 -15.29
CA LYS A 235 29.32 -14.61 -15.41
C LYS A 235 28.36 -15.45 -14.56
N VAL A 236 27.14 -14.96 -14.32
CA VAL A 236 26.07 -15.74 -13.70
C VAL A 236 25.58 -16.78 -14.71
N ARG A 237 25.61 -18.06 -14.33
CA ARG A 237 25.13 -19.16 -15.17
C ARG A 237 23.62 -19.28 -15.05
N THR A 238 22.88 -19.02 -16.13
CA THR A 238 21.41 -19.16 -16.14
C THR A 238 21.00 -20.55 -16.60
N VAL A 239 20.10 -21.20 -15.87
CA VAL A 239 19.50 -22.49 -16.24
C VAL A 239 18.01 -22.30 -16.40
N THR A 240 17.52 -22.44 -17.63
CA THR A 240 16.08 -22.34 -17.92
C THR A 240 15.38 -23.66 -17.62
N GLY A 241 14.45 -23.67 -16.67
CA GLY A 241 13.65 -24.83 -16.31
C GLY A 241 12.98 -24.72 -14.94
N VAL A 242 12.15 -25.72 -14.61
CA VAL A 242 11.43 -25.77 -13.34
C VAL A 242 12.33 -26.41 -12.27
N GLY A 243 12.83 -25.59 -11.35
CA GLY A 243 13.65 -26.02 -10.22
C GLY A 243 12.84 -26.54 -9.02
N SER A 244 13.28 -27.65 -8.42
CA SER A 244 12.73 -28.21 -7.20
C SER A 244 13.82 -28.82 -6.33
N PHE A 245 13.83 -28.51 -5.03
CA PHE A 245 14.74 -29.14 -4.09
C PHE A 245 14.44 -30.63 -3.96
N ILE A 246 15.50 -31.44 -3.86
CA ILE A 246 15.39 -32.88 -3.61
C ILE A 246 16.13 -33.31 -2.35
N SER A 247 17.01 -32.46 -1.83
CA SER A 247 17.72 -32.59 -0.56
C SER A 247 18.21 -31.21 -0.11
N PRO A 248 18.83 -31.06 1.08
CA PRO A 248 19.35 -29.77 1.56
C PRO A 248 20.42 -29.12 0.66
N ASN A 249 21.08 -29.89 -0.22
CA ASN A 249 22.21 -29.40 -1.04
C ASN A 249 22.06 -29.73 -2.53
N GLU A 250 20.89 -30.23 -2.94
CA GLU A 250 20.64 -30.65 -4.32
C GLU A 250 19.28 -30.16 -4.83
N MET A 251 19.27 -29.65 -6.06
CA MET A 251 18.09 -29.20 -6.79
C MET A 251 18.03 -29.89 -8.15
N GLU A 252 16.87 -30.43 -8.50
CA GLU A 252 16.60 -30.82 -9.88
C GLU A 252 15.99 -29.66 -10.64
N VAL A 253 16.42 -29.48 -11.88
CA VAL A 253 15.82 -28.54 -12.82
C VAL A 253 15.30 -29.32 -14.02
N GLN A 254 13.98 -29.30 -14.21
CA GLN A 254 13.36 -29.84 -15.41
C GLN A 254 13.56 -28.84 -16.55
N THR A 255 14.50 -29.13 -17.45
CA THR A 255 14.80 -28.30 -18.63
C THR A 255 14.19 -28.91 -19.90
N ALA A 256 14.17 -28.16 -21.00
CA ALA A 256 13.76 -28.69 -22.30
C ALA A 256 14.66 -29.86 -22.80
N GLU A 257 15.90 -29.94 -22.30
CA GLU A 257 16.88 -30.97 -22.66
C GLU A 257 16.83 -32.19 -21.72
N GLY A 258 15.96 -32.17 -20.70
CA GLY A 258 15.87 -33.18 -19.66
C GLY A 258 16.14 -32.63 -18.25
N VAL A 259 16.21 -33.53 -17.28
CA VAL A 259 16.46 -33.18 -15.88
C VAL A 259 17.96 -32.94 -15.66
N LYS A 260 18.31 -31.77 -15.10
CA LYS A 260 19.68 -31.45 -14.65
C LYS A 260 19.72 -31.40 -13.13
N LEU A 261 20.75 -31.98 -12.54
CA LEU A 261 21.02 -31.94 -11.11
C LEU A 261 22.04 -30.85 -10.78
N ILE A 262 21.63 -29.89 -9.95
CA ILE A 262 22.48 -28.83 -9.42
C ILE A 262 22.83 -29.15 -7.97
N ARG A 263 24.12 -29.20 -7.65
CA ARG A 263 24.64 -29.26 -6.28
C ARG A 263 25.18 -27.90 -5.86
N PHE A 264 24.87 -27.50 -4.63
CA PHE A 264 25.17 -26.15 -4.14
C PHE A 264 25.64 -26.13 -2.69
N GLU A 265 26.44 -25.12 -2.34
CA GLU A 265 26.81 -24.82 -0.96
C GLU A 265 25.73 -23.98 -0.26
N ASN A 266 25.20 -22.97 -0.95
CA ASN A 266 24.12 -22.10 -0.46
C ASN A 266 22.98 -22.00 -1.49
N ALA A 267 21.76 -21.77 -1.01
CA ALA A 267 20.60 -21.51 -1.86
C ALA A 267 19.82 -20.26 -1.43
N ILE A 268 19.36 -19.46 -2.39
CA ILE A 268 18.41 -18.37 -2.16
C ILE A 268 17.11 -18.67 -2.91
N ILE A 269 16.01 -18.84 -2.18
CA ILE A 269 14.68 -19.10 -2.72
C ILE A 269 13.99 -17.76 -3.02
N ALA A 270 13.75 -17.47 -4.29
CA ALA A 270 13.14 -16.24 -4.79
C ALA A 270 11.99 -16.53 -5.78
N ALA A 271 11.25 -17.62 -5.55
CA ALA A 271 10.17 -18.10 -6.42
C ALA A 271 8.86 -17.26 -6.38
N GLY A 272 8.86 -16.15 -5.64
CA GLY A 272 7.82 -15.13 -5.67
C GLY A 272 6.42 -15.63 -5.28
N SER A 273 5.41 -14.99 -5.88
CA SER A 273 3.99 -15.26 -5.67
C SER A 273 3.24 -15.42 -6.99
N GLN A 274 1.94 -15.72 -6.92
CA GLN A 274 1.04 -15.84 -8.07
C GLN A 274 -0.35 -15.27 -7.74
N SER A 275 -1.14 -14.93 -8.75
CA SER A 275 -2.53 -14.48 -8.59
C SER A 275 -3.37 -15.53 -7.87
N VAL A 276 -4.21 -15.10 -6.92
CA VAL A 276 -5.20 -15.99 -6.28
C VAL A 276 -6.32 -16.29 -7.27
N LYS A 277 -6.56 -17.59 -7.50
CA LYS A 277 -7.70 -18.06 -8.31
C LYS A 277 -8.84 -18.51 -7.40
N LEU A 278 -9.95 -17.79 -7.42
CA LEU A 278 -11.17 -18.13 -6.69
C LEU A 278 -11.95 -19.22 -7.45
N PRO A 279 -12.38 -20.32 -6.81
CA PRO A 279 -13.10 -21.41 -7.49
C PRO A 279 -14.43 -21.01 -8.14
N SER A 280 -15.03 -19.89 -7.71
CA SER A 280 -16.33 -19.40 -8.19
C SER A 280 -16.31 -18.82 -9.61
N PHE A 281 -15.14 -18.74 -10.25
CA PHE A 281 -14.96 -18.18 -11.59
C PHE A 281 -14.63 -19.25 -12.64
N PRO A 282 -15.15 -19.13 -13.87
CA PRO A 282 -14.87 -20.06 -14.97
C PRO A 282 -13.50 -19.73 -15.61
N TRP A 283 -12.41 -20.13 -14.95
CA TRP A 283 -11.04 -19.82 -15.37
C TRP A 283 -10.61 -20.37 -16.72
N ASP A 284 -11.36 -21.31 -17.30
CA ASP A 284 -11.13 -21.84 -18.64
C ASP A 284 -11.68 -20.91 -19.75
N ASP A 285 -12.50 -19.91 -19.39
CA ASP A 285 -12.98 -18.89 -20.32
C ASP A 285 -12.01 -17.70 -20.41
N GLU A 286 -11.54 -17.36 -21.62
CA GLU A 286 -10.56 -16.30 -21.85
C GLU A 286 -11.01 -14.89 -21.45
N ARG A 287 -12.30 -14.70 -21.16
CA ARG A 287 -12.85 -13.42 -20.66
C ARG A 287 -12.67 -13.24 -19.16
N VAL A 288 -12.35 -14.31 -18.42
CA VAL A 288 -11.94 -14.25 -17.01
C VAL A 288 -10.42 -14.18 -16.96
N ILE A 289 -9.90 -13.03 -16.55
CA ILE A 289 -8.47 -12.72 -16.59
C ILE A 289 -7.94 -12.37 -15.21
N ASP A 290 -6.66 -12.62 -14.99
CA ASP A 290 -5.90 -12.04 -13.89
C ASP A 290 -5.11 -10.82 -14.39
N SER A 291 -4.21 -10.29 -13.57
CA SER A 291 -3.38 -9.13 -13.96
C SER A 291 -2.52 -9.40 -15.21
N THR A 292 -2.09 -10.65 -15.44
CA THR A 292 -1.31 -10.99 -16.64
C THR A 292 -2.17 -10.85 -17.88
N GLY A 293 -3.37 -11.43 -17.88
CA GLY A 293 -4.31 -11.33 -19.01
C GLY A 293 -4.76 -9.89 -19.27
N ALA A 294 -4.90 -9.07 -18.23
CA ALA A 294 -5.17 -7.63 -18.38
C ALA A 294 -4.02 -6.89 -19.09
N LEU A 295 -2.77 -7.21 -18.75
CA LEU A 295 -1.59 -6.57 -19.34
C LEU A 295 -1.27 -7.05 -20.77
N GLU A 296 -1.86 -8.15 -21.23
CA GLU A 296 -1.81 -8.55 -22.64
C GLU A 296 -2.54 -7.55 -23.54
N LEU A 297 -3.54 -6.85 -23.00
CA LEU A 297 -4.33 -5.84 -23.70
C LEU A 297 -4.86 -6.36 -25.05
N ARG A 298 -5.54 -7.51 -25.02
CA ARG A 298 -6.08 -8.18 -26.22
C ARG A 298 -7.13 -7.33 -26.94
N ASP A 299 -7.97 -6.66 -26.16
CA ASP A 299 -9.06 -5.77 -26.59
C ASP A 299 -9.40 -4.80 -25.45
N VAL A 300 -10.22 -3.80 -25.78
CA VAL A 300 -10.87 -2.91 -24.80
C VAL A 300 -12.33 -3.38 -24.66
N PRO A 301 -12.70 -4.09 -23.59
CA PRO A 301 -14.08 -4.53 -23.38
C PRO A 301 -15.00 -3.32 -23.21
N LYS A 302 -16.26 -3.42 -23.66
CA LYS A 302 -17.22 -2.33 -23.38
C LYS A 302 -17.57 -2.31 -21.91
N LYS A 303 -17.73 -3.48 -21.28
CA LYS A 303 -18.00 -3.64 -19.85
C LYS A 303 -16.94 -4.50 -19.19
N LEU A 304 -16.21 -3.92 -18.24
CA LEU A 304 -15.19 -4.60 -17.45
C LEU A 304 -15.62 -4.67 -15.98
N LEU A 305 -15.68 -5.87 -15.41
CA LEU A 305 -15.75 -6.05 -13.96
C LEU A 305 -14.34 -6.20 -13.40
N VAL A 306 -14.01 -5.44 -12.36
CA VAL A 306 -12.80 -5.60 -11.56
C VAL A 306 -13.19 -6.11 -10.17
N VAL A 307 -12.73 -7.32 -9.84
CA VAL A 307 -13.00 -7.98 -8.56
C VAL A 307 -11.79 -7.81 -7.64
N GLY A 308 -11.95 -6.97 -6.62
CA GLY A 308 -10.90 -6.54 -5.69
C GLY A 308 -10.46 -5.09 -5.97
N GLY A 309 -10.79 -4.19 -5.06
CA GLY A 309 -10.45 -2.76 -5.03
C GLY A 309 -9.08 -2.46 -4.40
N GLY A 310 -8.13 -3.39 -4.56
CA GLY A 310 -6.72 -3.18 -4.22
C GLY A 310 -5.94 -2.48 -5.34
N ILE A 311 -4.66 -2.19 -5.09
CA ILE A 311 -3.79 -1.43 -6.00
C ILE A 311 -3.83 -1.97 -7.43
N ILE A 312 -3.61 -3.28 -7.61
CA ILE A 312 -3.55 -3.90 -8.95
C ILE A 312 -4.86 -3.72 -9.71
N GLY A 313 -6.00 -3.97 -9.05
CA GLY A 313 -7.32 -3.84 -9.67
C GLY A 313 -7.59 -2.40 -10.08
N LEU A 314 -7.25 -1.44 -9.22
CA LEU A 314 -7.46 -0.01 -9.48
C LEU A 314 -6.52 0.53 -10.57
N GLU A 315 -5.24 0.12 -10.61
CA GLU A 315 -4.32 0.48 -11.70
C GLU A 315 -4.88 -0.01 -13.05
N MET A 316 -5.36 -1.25 -13.12
CA MET A 316 -5.94 -1.78 -14.35
C MET A 316 -7.28 -1.11 -14.69
N ALA A 317 -8.11 -0.80 -13.69
CA ALA A 317 -9.33 -0.03 -13.89
C ALA A 317 -9.02 1.34 -14.52
N THR A 318 -7.98 2.04 -14.06
CA THR A 318 -7.54 3.31 -14.62
C THR A 318 -7.16 3.15 -16.09
N VAL A 319 -6.34 2.16 -16.43
CA VAL A 319 -5.94 1.90 -17.82
C VAL A 319 -7.16 1.65 -18.71
N TYR A 320 -8.02 0.71 -18.33
CA TYR A 320 -9.15 0.32 -19.17
C TYR A 320 -10.23 1.40 -19.28
N ALA A 321 -10.51 2.14 -18.21
CA ALA A 321 -11.44 3.27 -18.26
C ALA A 321 -10.96 4.35 -19.23
N SER A 322 -9.66 4.68 -19.20
CA SER A 322 -9.09 5.71 -20.09
C SER A 322 -8.98 5.27 -21.54
N LEU A 323 -8.95 3.96 -21.79
CA LEU A 323 -9.09 3.39 -23.13
C LEU A 323 -10.56 3.31 -23.60
N GLY A 324 -11.53 3.55 -22.72
CA GLY A 324 -12.96 3.68 -23.04
C GLY A 324 -13.86 2.54 -22.55
N ALA A 325 -13.41 1.70 -21.61
CA ALA A 325 -14.25 0.67 -21.00
C ALA A 325 -15.18 1.23 -19.90
N ASP A 326 -16.41 0.75 -19.82
CA ASP A 326 -17.29 0.94 -18.66
C ASP A 326 -16.83 0.02 -17.53
N VAL A 327 -16.05 0.57 -16.59
CA VAL A 327 -15.47 -0.19 -15.49
C VAL A 327 -16.40 -0.22 -14.28
N THR A 328 -16.68 -1.41 -13.75
CA THR A 328 -17.32 -1.63 -12.45
C THR A 328 -16.31 -2.28 -11.50
N VAL A 329 -16.12 -1.72 -10.31
CA VAL A 329 -15.25 -2.27 -9.27
C VAL A 329 -16.11 -2.84 -8.15
N VAL A 330 -15.83 -4.06 -7.71
CA VAL A 330 -16.41 -4.66 -6.51
C VAL A 330 -15.31 -4.98 -5.49
N GLU A 331 -15.54 -4.62 -4.24
CA GLU A 331 -14.61 -4.83 -3.12
C GLU A 331 -15.38 -5.36 -1.92
N LEU A 332 -14.82 -6.38 -1.25
CA LEU A 332 -15.41 -6.99 -0.07
C LEU A 332 -15.29 -6.09 1.16
N ALA A 333 -14.19 -5.35 1.26
CA ALA A 333 -13.97 -4.37 2.32
C ALA A 333 -14.89 -3.15 2.20
N ASP A 334 -14.93 -2.37 3.26
CA ASP A 334 -15.67 -1.11 3.37
C ASP A 334 -14.90 0.11 2.82
N GLN A 335 -13.68 -0.09 2.33
CA GLN A 335 -12.88 0.91 1.62
C GLN A 335 -12.08 0.29 0.47
N LEU A 336 -11.76 1.12 -0.52
CA LEU A 336 -10.70 0.81 -1.48
C LEU A 336 -9.33 0.85 -0.79
N MET A 337 -8.37 0.07 -1.30
CA MET A 337 -7.02 -0.02 -0.75
C MET A 337 -6.99 -0.12 0.80
N PRO A 338 -7.46 -1.24 1.40
CA PRO A 338 -7.55 -1.41 2.86
C PRO A 338 -6.24 -1.24 3.65
N GLY A 339 -5.09 -1.13 2.98
CA GLY A 339 -3.79 -0.88 3.59
C GLY A 339 -3.47 0.61 3.81
N ALA A 340 -4.16 1.52 3.13
CA ALA A 340 -3.95 2.97 3.24
C ALA A 340 -4.94 3.59 4.23
N ASP A 341 -4.59 4.75 4.79
CA ASP A 341 -5.55 5.55 5.56
C ASP A 341 -6.70 6.01 4.67
N ILE A 342 -7.92 5.98 5.21
CA ILE A 342 -9.14 6.27 4.47
C ILE A 342 -9.14 7.68 3.85
N ASP A 343 -8.51 8.65 4.51
CA ASP A 343 -8.46 10.02 4.01
C ASP A 343 -7.58 10.16 2.76
N LEU A 344 -6.54 9.33 2.60
CA LEU A 344 -5.73 9.26 1.38
C LEU A 344 -6.52 8.68 0.20
N VAL A 345 -7.45 7.76 0.48
CA VAL A 345 -8.26 7.09 -0.55
C VAL A 345 -9.39 7.97 -1.07
N LYS A 346 -9.93 8.86 -0.21
CA LYS A 346 -11.08 9.73 -0.55
C LYS A 346 -10.90 10.55 -1.83
N PRO A 347 -9.78 11.28 -2.05
CA PRO A 347 -9.60 12.06 -3.28
C PRO A 347 -9.63 11.21 -4.55
N LEU A 348 -8.96 10.05 -4.52
CA LEU A 348 -9.04 9.11 -5.64
C LEU A 348 -10.48 8.68 -5.86
N GLN A 349 -11.15 8.16 -4.82
CA GLN A 349 -12.51 7.64 -4.93
C GLN A 349 -13.49 8.67 -5.50
N GLN A 350 -13.41 9.93 -5.08
CA GLN A 350 -14.24 11.01 -5.62
C GLN A 350 -13.99 11.27 -7.10
N ARG A 351 -12.73 11.22 -7.55
CA ARG A 351 -12.37 11.39 -8.96
C ARG A 351 -12.86 10.22 -9.80
N ILE A 352 -12.56 8.98 -9.40
CA ILE A 352 -12.91 7.80 -10.18
C ILE A 352 -14.42 7.48 -10.16
N ALA A 353 -15.18 7.91 -9.14
CA ALA A 353 -16.63 7.76 -9.11
C ALA A 353 -17.35 8.46 -10.28
N LYS A 354 -16.75 9.51 -10.85
CA LYS A 354 -17.27 10.21 -12.03
C LYS A 354 -16.90 9.52 -13.36
N ARG A 355 -15.91 8.62 -13.34
CA ARG A 355 -15.33 7.99 -14.54
C ARG A 355 -15.71 6.52 -14.67
N TYR A 356 -15.91 5.84 -13.56
CA TYR A 356 -16.30 4.43 -13.54
C TYR A 356 -17.82 4.29 -13.58
N LYS A 357 -18.28 3.14 -14.07
CA LYS A 357 -19.70 2.81 -14.10
C LYS A 357 -20.26 2.57 -12.69
N GLY A 358 -19.42 2.08 -11.77
CA GLY A 358 -19.78 1.90 -10.37
C GLY A 358 -18.62 1.38 -9.51
N ILE A 359 -18.62 1.78 -8.24
CA ILE A 359 -17.70 1.30 -7.21
C ILE A 359 -18.56 0.76 -6.07
N HIS A 360 -18.43 -0.53 -5.80
CA HIS A 360 -19.32 -1.27 -4.91
C HIS A 360 -18.51 -1.91 -3.79
N LEU A 361 -18.49 -1.22 -2.64
CA LEU A 361 -17.84 -1.67 -1.41
C LEU A 361 -18.78 -2.61 -0.65
N LYS A 362 -18.21 -3.44 0.23
CA LYS A 362 -18.92 -4.50 0.97
C LYS A 362 -19.74 -5.41 0.07
N THR A 363 -19.18 -5.73 -1.09
CA THR A 363 -19.83 -6.55 -2.12
C THR A 363 -18.88 -7.62 -2.63
N LYS A 364 -19.34 -8.87 -2.65
CA LYS A 364 -18.60 -10.02 -3.16
C LYS A 364 -19.29 -10.64 -4.37
N VAL A 365 -18.49 -11.26 -5.22
CA VAL A 365 -18.97 -12.15 -6.28
C VAL A 365 -19.21 -13.53 -5.69
N VAL A 366 -20.44 -14.01 -5.77
CA VAL A 366 -20.80 -15.37 -5.30
C VAL A 366 -20.72 -16.40 -6.42
N LYS A 367 -20.99 -15.99 -7.66
CA LYS A 367 -21.01 -16.86 -8.84
C LYS A 367 -20.64 -16.07 -10.09
N ALA A 368 -19.87 -16.68 -10.98
CA ALA A 368 -19.67 -16.19 -12.34
C ALA A 368 -19.88 -17.33 -13.33
N GLU A 369 -20.61 -17.09 -14.41
CA GLU A 369 -20.90 -18.08 -15.45
C GLU A 369 -20.61 -17.52 -16.83
N ALA A 370 -19.87 -18.31 -17.62
CA ALA A 370 -19.62 -17.98 -19.01
C ALA A 370 -20.87 -18.24 -19.85
N THR A 371 -21.38 -17.19 -20.51
CA THR A 371 -22.48 -17.28 -21.48
C THR A 371 -22.01 -16.86 -22.86
N LYS A 372 -22.86 -17.07 -23.89
CA LYS A 372 -22.57 -16.57 -25.25
C LYS A 372 -22.49 -15.04 -25.32
N LYS A 373 -23.14 -14.32 -24.40
CA LYS A 373 -23.22 -12.85 -24.42
C LYS A 373 -22.12 -12.18 -23.59
N GLY A 374 -21.50 -12.90 -22.66
CA GLY A 374 -20.54 -12.35 -21.69
C GLY A 374 -20.40 -13.26 -20.48
N ILE A 375 -19.73 -12.77 -19.45
CA ILE A 375 -19.68 -13.40 -18.12
C ILE A 375 -20.82 -12.83 -17.29
N GLU A 376 -21.77 -13.70 -16.92
CA GLU A 376 -22.88 -13.35 -16.02
C GLU A 376 -22.43 -13.55 -14.58
N VAL A 377 -22.58 -12.51 -13.75
CA VAL A 377 -22.03 -12.44 -12.40
C VAL A 377 -23.16 -12.19 -11.42
N THR A 378 -23.20 -13.00 -10.37
CA THR A 378 -24.10 -12.81 -9.22
C THR A 378 -23.31 -12.22 -8.06
N PHE A 379 -23.88 -11.18 -7.44
CA PHE A 379 -23.28 -10.46 -6.32
C PHE A 379 -24.09 -10.66 -5.04
N GLU A 380 -23.42 -10.50 -3.90
CA GLU A 380 -24.02 -10.38 -2.57
C GLU A 380 -23.31 -9.26 -1.82
N GLY A 381 -24.05 -8.37 -1.15
CA GLY A 381 -23.46 -7.25 -0.44
C GLY A 381 -24.43 -6.11 -0.15
N GLU A 382 -23.90 -5.04 0.44
CA GLU A 382 -24.66 -3.81 0.75
C GLU A 382 -24.89 -2.93 -0.49
N SER A 383 -23.99 -2.98 -1.48
CA SER A 383 -24.07 -2.19 -2.71
C SER A 383 -23.97 -3.10 -3.93
N ILE A 384 -25.11 -3.59 -4.44
CA ILE A 384 -25.15 -4.52 -5.57
C ILE A 384 -25.08 -3.74 -6.91
N PRO A 385 -24.17 -4.09 -7.83
CA PRO A 385 -24.15 -3.50 -9.16
C PRO A 385 -25.43 -3.80 -9.95
N GLU A 386 -25.95 -2.79 -10.67
CA GLU A 386 -27.06 -3.00 -11.62
C GLU A 386 -26.66 -3.87 -12.81
N THR A 387 -25.38 -3.82 -13.20
CA THR A 387 -24.83 -4.60 -14.30
C THR A 387 -24.39 -5.97 -13.80
N THR A 388 -24.99 -7.03 -14.34
CA THR A 388 -24.64 -8.42 -14.04
C THR A 388 -23.91 -9.11 -15.20
N LEU A 389 -23.95 -8.55 -16.42
CA LEU A 389 -23.31 -9.13 -17.60
C LEU A 389 -22.13 -8.27 -18.05
N PHE A 390 -20.94 -8.88 -18.09
CA PHE A 390 -19.68 -8.23 -18.44
C PHE A 390 -19.02 -8.88 -19.65
N ASP A 391 -18.31 -8.10 -20.46
CA ASP A 391 -17.54 -8.63 -21.58
C ASP A 391 -16.27 -9.31 -21.09
N ARG A 392 -15.67 -8.77 -20.02
CA ARG A 392 -14.49 -9.32 -19.32
C ARG A 392 -14.59 -9.13 -17.82
N VAL A 393 -13.95 -10.03 -17.08
CA VAL A 393 -13.83 -9.98 -15.62
C VAL A 393 -12.36 -10.10 -15.23
N LEU A 394 -11.81 -9.04 -14.65
CA LEU A 394 -10.50 -9.04 -14.00
C LEU A 394 -10.65 -9.46 -12.54
N VAL A 395 -10.01 -10.57 -12.17
CA VAL A 395 -9.96 -11.03 -10.78
C VAL A 395 -8.59 -10.66 -10.18
N SER A 396 -8.62 -9.69 -9.26
CA SER A 396 -7.44 -9.08 -8.63
C SER A 396 -7.52 -9.07 -7.10
N VAL A 397 -8.02 -10.17 -6.51
CA VAL A 397 -8.30 -10.30 -5.06
C VAL A 397 -7.07 -10.57 -4.18
N GLY A 398 -5.88 -10.60 -4.78
CA GLY A 398 -4.62 -10.79 -4.05
C GLY A 398 -3.71 -11.84 -4.68
N ARG A 399 -2.63 -12.12 -3.96
CA ARG A 399 -1.54 -13.00 -4.41
C ARG A 399 -1.17 -14.01 -3.33
N SER A 400 -0.81 -15.22 -3.73
CA SER A 400 -0.33 -16.28 -2.83
C SER A 400 1.15 -16.61 -3.10
N PRO A 401 1.97 -16.79 -2.04
CA PRO A 401 3.38 -17.15 -2.19
C PRO A 401 3.55 -18.58 -2.71
N ASN A 402 4.66 -18.84 -3.42
CA ASN A 402 4.94 -20.12 -4.06
C ASN A 402 5.80 -21.08 -3.21
N GLY A 403 5.93 -20.88 -1.89
CA GLY A 403 6.84 -21.68 -1.05
C GLY A 403 6.56 -23.19 -1.09
N ASN A 404 5.28 -23.58 -1.19
CA ASN A 404 4.87 -24.99 -1.28
C ASN A 404 5.09 -25.62 -2.68
N LYS A 405 5.70 -24.89 -3.62
CA LYS A 405 5.84 -25.33 -5.03
C LYS A 405 7.28 -25.56 -5.46
N VAL A 406 8.23 -25.50 -4.54
CA VAL A 406 9.66 -25.60 -4.84
C VAL A 406 10.33 -26.83 -4.22
N GLY A 407 9.57 -27.73 -3.59
CA GLY A 407 10.11 -28.90 -2.89
C GLY A 407 10.89 -28.55 -1.61
N ALA A 408 10.62 -27.38 -1.01
CA ALA A 408 11.31 -26.84 0.15
C ALA A 408 11.35 -27.83 1.33
N GLU A 409 10.29 -28.61 1.51
CA GLU A 409 10.18 -29.64 2.53
C GLU A 409 11.28 -30.71 2.42
N LYS A 410 11.69 -31.07 1.20
CA LYS A 410 12.76 -32.06 0.96
C LYS A 410 14.13 -31.52 1.35
N ALA A 411 14.30 -30.20 1.36
CA ALA A 411 15.49 -29.54 1.89
C ALA A 411 15.43 -29.33 3.42
N GLY A 412 14.33 -29.72 4.08
CA GLY A 412 14.10 -29.47 5.50
C GLY A 412 13.66 -28.03 5.83
N VAL A 413 13.29 -27.25 4.82
CA VAL A 413 12.84 -25.86 4.99
C VAL A 413 11.38 -25.83 5.44
N GLU A 414 11.11 -25.08 6.51
CA GLU A 414 9.75 -24.82 7.00
C GLU A 414 8.98 -23.92 6.02
N VAL A 415 7.78 -24.35 5.64
CA VAL A 415 6.82 -23.53 4.90
C VAL A 415 5.51 -23.49 5.68
N THR A 416 4.97 -22.29 5.87
CA THR A 416 3.68 -22.10 6.54
C THR A 416 2.52 -22.64 5.71
N ASP A 417 1.37 -22.89 6.34
CA ASP A 417 0.15 -23.33 5.65
C ASP A 417 -0.29 -22.36 4.54
N ARG A 418 0.04 -21.06 4.68
CA ARG A 418 -0.24 -20.02 3.69
C ARG A 418 0.80 -19.95 2.55
N GLY A 419 1.83 -20.81 2.59
CA GLY A 419 2.88 -20.91 1.57
C GLY A 419 4.05 -19.94 1.74
N PHE A 420 4.12 -19.18 2.84
CA PHE A 420 5.27 -18.33 3.17
C PHE A 420 6.40 -19.15 3.81
N ILE A 421 7.64 -18.71 3.61
CA ILE A 421 8.85 -19.26 4.22
C ILE A 421 9.35 -18.25 5.27
N PRO A 422 9.26 -18.55 6.58
CA PRO A 422 9.78 -17.67 7.62
C PRO A 422 11.29 -17.53 7.52
N VAL A 423 11.80 -16.31 7.74
CA VAL A 423 13.24 -16.03 7.74
C VAL A 423 13.66 -15.13 8.91
N ASP A 424 14.93 -15.18 9.27
CA ASP A 424 15.55 -14.22 10.19
C ASP A 424 15.95 -12.91 9.49
N ARG A 425 16.54 -11.95 10.23
CA ARG A 425 17.01 -10.67 9.68
C ARG A 425 18.17 -10.80 8.68
N GLN A 426 18.82 -11.96 8.61
CA GLN A 426 19.84 -12.28 7.62
C GLN A 426 19.25 -13.01 6.41
N MET A 427 17.93 -13.09 6.33
CA MET A 427 17.14 -13.79 5.30
C MET A 427 17.32 -15.32 5.33
N ARG A 428 17.87 -15.89 6.42
CA ARG A 428 18.04 -17.34 6.55
C ARG A 428 16.72 -17.99 6.94
N THR A 429 16.45 -19.14 6.35
CA THR A 429 15.40 -20.06 6.79
C THR A 429 15.82 -20.79 8.08
N ASN A 430 15.03 -21.77 8.53
CA ASN A 430 15.45 -22.70 9.59
C ASN A 430 16.68 -23.55 9.20
N VAL A 431 16.99 -23.67 7.91
CA VAL A 431 18.20 -24.33 7.39
C VAL A 431 19.26 -23.28 7.08
N LYS A 432 20.41 -23.32 7.80
CA LYS A 432 21.37 -22.20 7.89
C LYS A 432 21.94 -21.69 6.56
N HIS A 433 22.13 -22.58 5.58
CA HIS A 433 22.69 -22.26 4.25
C HIS A 433 21.61 -22.05 3.19
N ILE A 434 20.33 -22.08 3.57
CA ILE A 434 19.20 -21.80 2.69
C ILE A 434 18.49 -20.53 3.15
N PHE A 435 18.36 -19.60 2.23
CA PHE A 435 17.75 -18.29 2.41
C PHE A 435 16.45 -18.21 1.62
N ALA A 436 15.56 -17.29 2.00
CA ALA A 436 14.39 -16.95 1.19
C ALA A 436 14.18 -15.44 1.19
N ILE A 437 13.62 -14.89 0.10
CA ILE A 437 13.44 -13.43 -0.08
C ILE A 437 12.16 -13.10 -0.86
N GLY A 438 11.78 -11.82 -0.85
CA GLY A 438 10.70 -11.24 -1.63
C GLY A 438 9.32 -11.65 -1.14
N ASP A 439 8.41 -11.91 -2.08
CA ASP A 439 7.02 -12.26 -1.76
C ASP A 439 6.89 -13.54 -0.91
N LEU A 440 7.91 -14.40 -0.93
CA LEU A 440 7.92 -15.66 -0.17
C LEU A 440 8.04 -15.46 1.34
N VAL A 441 8.60 -14.34 1.79
CA VAL A 441 8.94 -14.15 3.21
C VAL A 441 8.00 -13.21 3.95
N GLY A 442 6.90 -12.81 3.31
CA GLY A 442 5.82 -12.06 3.94
C GLY A 442 5.47 -10.75 3.22
N GLN A 443 4.51 -10.05 3.81
CA GLN A 443 4.05 -8.75 3.35
C GLN A 443 5.05 -7.63 3.74
N PRO A 444 5.07 -6.50 3.01
CA PRO A 444 4.36 -6.26 1.75
C PRO A 444 5.07 -6.93 0.56
N MET A 445 4.29 -7.52 -0.37
CA MET A 445 4.81 -8.15 -1.60
C MET A 445 5.23 -7.10 -2.64
N LEU A 446 6.40 -6.47 -2.43
CA LEU A 446 6.90 -5.35 -3.22
C LEU A 446 8.31 -5.60 -3.77
N ALA A 447 8.55 -5.14 -4.99
CA ALA A 447 9.80 -5.37 -5.71
C ALA A 447 11.03 -4.74 -5.04
N HIS A 448 10.88 -3.52 -4.51
CA HIS A 448 11.96 -2.82 -3.79
C HIS A 448 12.30 -3.51 -2.46
N LYS A 449 11.32 -4.05 -1.73
CA LYS A 449 11.57 -4.92 -0.58
C LYS A 449 12.43 -6.13 -0.99
N ALA A 450 11.97 -6.88 -2.00
CA ALA A 450 12.66 -8.07 -2.49
C ALA A 450 14.10 -7.78 -2.93
N THR A 451 14.34 -6.63 -3.55
CA THR A 451 15.67 -6.19 -4.02
C THR A 451 16.62 -5.88 -2.86
N HIS A 452 16.12 -5.33 -1.75
CA HIS A 452 16.94 -5.05 -0.58
C HIS A 452 17.22 -6.33 0.23
N GLU A 453 16.21 -7.16 0.46
CA GLU A 453 16.34 -8.49 1.07
C GLU A 453 17.37 -9.35 0.30
N ALA A 454 17.34 -9.29 -1.04
CA ALA A 454 18.26 -10.02 -1.91
C ALA A 454 19.74 -9.70 -1.69
N LYS A 455 20.07 -8.42 -1.50
CA LYS A 455 21.46 -7.99 -1.27
C LYS A 455 21.97 -8.57 0.06
N VAL A 456 21.14 -8.49 1.11
CA VAL A 456 21.44 -9.08 2.42
C VAL A 456 21.65 -10.58 2.31
N ALA A 457 20.73 -11.31 1.67
CA ALA A 457 20.85 -12.76 1.52
C ALA A 457 22.13 -13.18 0.79
N ALA A 458 22.47 -12.51 -0.32
CA ALA A 458 23.68 -12.79 -1.10
C ALA A 458 24.96 -12.48 -0.31
N GLU A 459 24.99 -11.39 0.44
CA GLU A 459 26.12 -11.03 1.30
C GLU A 459 26.30 -12.02 2.45
N CYS A 460 25.20 -12.44 3.08
CA CYS A 460 25.21 -13.47 4.12
C CYS A 460 25.67 -14.83 3.59
N ALA A 461 25.26 -15.22 2.37
CA ALA A 461 25.74 -16.43 1.71
C ALA A 461 27.26 -16.38 1.44
N ALA A 462 27.83 -15.19 1.23
CA ALA A 462 29.27 -14.96 1.12
C ALA A 462 29.99 -14.82 2.48
N GLY A 463 29.29 -15.04 3.60
CA GLY A 463 29.87 -14.95 4.96
C GLY A 463 29.97 -13.53 5.52
N MET A 464 29.40 -12.52 4.86
CA MET A 464 29.36 -11.15 5.37
C MET A 464 28.32 -10.98 6.48
N LYS A 465 28.55 -10.02 7.38
CA LYS A 465 27.60 -9.65 8.44
C LYS A 465 26.62 -8.59 7.91
N SER A 466 25.63 -9.04 7.13
CA SER A 466 24.56 -8.20 6.58
C SER A 466 23.22 -8.50 7.24
N PHE A 467 22.36 -7.49 7.36
CA PHE A 467 21.03 -7.61 7.98
C PHE A 467 20.02 -6.71 7.27
N PHE A 468 18.79 -7.18 7.14
CA PHE A 468 17.66 -6.41 6.63
C PHE A 468 17.03 -5.62 7.78
N ASP A 469 17.43 -4.36 7.87
CA ASP A 469 17.18 -3.47 9.01
C ASP A 469 16.36 -2.23 8.64
N ALA A 470 15.77 -2.24 7.45
CA ALA A 470 14.93 -1.15 6.98
C ALA A 470 13.78 -0.92 7.97
N ARG A 471 13.64 0.32 8.43
CA ARG A 471 12.57 0.72 9.36
C ARG A 471 11.23 0.78 8.64
N VAL A 472 11.26 1.16 7.37
CA VAL A 472 10.06 1.38 6.57
C VAL A 472 10.21 0.88 5.14
N ILE A 473 9.08 0.51 4.55
CA ILE A 473 8.98 0.14 3.14
C ILE A 473 7.82 0.98 2.57
N PRO A 474 8.07 1.88 1.60
CA PRO A 474 7.01 2.68 1.01
C PRO A 474 6.09 1.82 0.15
N SER A 475 4.82 2.21 0.08
CA SER A 475 3.80 1.63 -0.79
C SER A 475 3.24 2.72 -1.71
N VAL A 476 2.99 2.36 -2.97
CA VAL A 476 2.48 3.30 -3.99
C VAL A 476 1.41 2.60 -4.82
N ALA A 477 0.28 3.28 -4.99
CA ALA A 477 -0.73 2.99 -5.99
C ALA A 477 -0.61 4.02 -7.11
N TYR A 478 -0.25 3.57 -8.32
CA TYR A 478 -0.06 4.45 -9.49
C TYR A 478 -1.38 4.71 -10.22
N THR A 479 -2.45 4.94 -9.45
CA THR A 479 -3.74 5.43 -9.96
C THR A 479 -3.65 6.91 -10.33
N ASP A 480 -4.74 7.51 -10.80
CA ASP A 480 -4.81 8.96 -10.98
C ASP A 480 -5.93 9.58 -10.13
N PRO A 481 -5.61 10.39 -9.08
CA PRO A 481 -4.27 10.67 -8.57
C PRO A 481 -3.57 9.44 -7.97
N GLU A 482 -2.25 9.51 -7.86
CA GLU A 482 -1.47 8.49 -7.15
C GLU A 482 -1.73 8.57 -5.65
N ILE A 483 -1.58 7.44 -4.95
CA ILE A 483 -1.58 7.38 -3.49
C ILE A 483 -0.31 6.69 -3.04
N ALA A 484 0.47 7.34 -2.20
CA ALA A 484 1.70 6.82 -1.65
C ALA A 484 1.69 6.94 -0.11
N TRP A 485 2.24 5.96 0.58
CA TRP A 485 2.39 6.01 2.04
C TRP A 485 3.62 5.23 2.50
N VAL A 486 4.12 5.58 3.68
CA VAL A 486 5.29 4.95 4.29
C VAL A 486 5.19 5.03 5.81
N GLY A 487 5.74 4.04 6.51
CA GLY A 487 5.71 3.98 7.97
C GLY A 487 4.34 3.64 8.54
N VAL A 488 4.09 4.11 9.77
CA VAL A 488 2.84 3.89 10.50
C VAL A 488 1.69 4.65 9.83
N THR A 489 0.51 4.05 9.80
CA THR A 489 -0.75 4.73 9.39
C THR A 489 -1.51 5.20 10.62
N GLU A 490 -2.46 6.14 10.49
CA GLU A 490 -3.28 6.57 11.64
C GLU A 490 -4.07 5.41 12.25
N ARG A 491 -4.58 4.51 11.39
CA ARG A 491 -5.24 3.28 11.84
C ARG A 491 -4.30 2.41 12.66
N GLU A 492 -3.09 2.15 12.15
CA GLU A 492 -2.11 1.33 12.88
C GLU A 492 -1.67 1.99 14.19
N ALA A 493 -1.51 3.31 14.22
CA ALA A 493 -1.19 4.04 15.44
C ALA A 493 -2.28 3.84 16.49
N LYS A 494 -3.55 3.96 16.10
CA LYS A 494 -4.70 3.71 16.98
C LYS A 494 -4.73 2.26 17.47
N GLU A 495 -4.53 1.28 16.58
CA GLU A 495 -4.52 -0.15 16.94
C GLU A 495 -3.37 -0.51 17.90
N LYS A 496 -2.21 0.13 17.74
CA LYS A 496 -1.01 -0.09 18.56
C LYS A 496 -0.94 0.81 19.81
N GLY A 497 -1.87 1.74 19.98
CA GLY A 497 -1.87 2.71 21.08
C GLY A 497 -0.73 3.73 21.02
N LEU A 498 -0.23 4.03 19.81
CA LEU A 498 0.81 5.05 19.59
C LEU A 498 0.18 6.43 19.63
N LYS A 499 0.81 7.35 20.38
CA LYS A 499 0.41 8.75 20.42
C LYS A 499 1.08 9.50 19.28
N ILE A 500 0.28 9.95 18.34
CA ILE A 500 0.77 10.63 17.15
C ILE A 500 0.11 11.99 16.96
N GLY A 501 0.91 12.95 16.54
CA GLY A 501 0.48 14.22 15.99
C GLY A 501 0.43 14.19 14.47
N VAL A 502 -0.46 14.98 13.86
CA VAL A 502 -0.68 15.01 12.42
C VAL A 502 -0.41 16.40 11.87
N GLY A 503 0.52 16.49 10.91
CA GLY A 503 0.73 17.65 10.06
C GLY A 503 0.14 17.39 8.67
N LYS A 504 -0.81 18.21 8.22
CA LYS A 504 -1.50 17.98 6.93
C LYS A 504 -1.58 19.26 6.12
N PHE A 505 -0.99 19.24 4.94
CA PHE A 505 -1.01 20.35 3.99
C PHE A 505 -1.92 20.01 2.79
N PRO A 506 -3.06 20.71 2.61
CA PRO A 506 -3.98 20.45 1.51
C PRO A 506 -3.49 21.09 0.21
N TRP A 507 -3.56 20.37 -0.92
CA TRP A 507 -3.02 20.88 -2.19
C TRP A 507 -3.87 21.96 -2.84
N VAL A 508 -5.08 22.23 -2.34
CA VAL A 508 -5.85 23.45 -2.67
C VAL A 508 -5.11 24.75 -2.28
N ALA A 509 -4.13 24.68 -1.38
CA ALA A 509 -3.27 25.80 -1.01
C ALA A 509 -1.89 25.76 -1.70
N SER A 510 -1.58 24.73 -2.50
CA SER A 510 -0.32 24.66 -3.23
C SER A 510 -0.43 25.45 -4.53
N GLY A 511 0.38 26.49 -4.68
CA GLY A 511 0.49 27.24 -5.95
C GLY A 511 0.86 26.34 -7.13
N ARG A 512 1.71 25.32 -6.91
CA ARG A 512 2.05 24.35 -7.96
C ARG A 512 0.87 23.46 -8.34
N ALA A 513 0.13 22.92 -7.37
CA ALA A 513 -1.02 22.07 -7.63
C ALA A 513 -2.16 22.83 -8.32
N ILE A 514 -2.41 24.07 -7.91
CA ILE A 514 -3.32 25.00 -8.61
C ILE A 514 -2.84 25.22 -10.06
N GLY A 515 -1.55 25.48 -10.25
CA GLY A 515 -0.98 25.76 -11.56
C GLY A 515 -1.04 24.59 -12.56
N ILE A 516 -1.24 23.35 -12.08
CA ILE A 516 -1.47 22.17 -12.93
C ILE A 516 -2.93 21.69 -12.88
N ASP A 517 -3.82 22.43 -12.21
CA ASP A 517 -5.24 22.12 -12.02
C ASP A 517 -5.51 20.73 -11.38
N ARG A 518 -4.70 20.37 -10.39
CA ARG A 518 -4.77 19.08 -9.66
C ARG A 518 -4.72 19.27 -8.14
N THR A 519 -5.72 19.93 -7.60
CA THR A 519 -5.80 20.35 -6.20
C THR A 519 -6.49 19.37 -5.27
N GLU A 520 -7.03 18.25 -5.79
CA GLU A 520 -7.79 17.27 -5.01
C GLU A 520 -6.97 16.56 -3.91
N GLY A 521 -5.64 16.67 -3.98
CA GLY A 521 -4.67 15.99 -3.14
C GLY A 521 -4.30 16.67 -1.82
N PHE A 522 -3.42 16.01 -1.08
CA PHE A 522 -2.76 16.56 0.11
C PHE A 522 -1.50 15.76 0.47
N THR A 523 -0.67 16.36 1.33
CA THR A 523 0.50 15.72 1.97
C THR A 523 0.25 15.65 3.48
N LYS A 524 0.39 14.47 4.07
CA LYS A 524 0.14 14.18 5.49
C LYS A 524 1.35 13.52 6.13
N LEU A 525 1.84 14.09 7.22
CA LEU A 525 2.94 13.57 8.04
C LEU A 525 2.43 13.22 9.44
N LEU A 526 2.93 12.12 9.98
CA LEU A 526 2.60 11.61 11.30
C LEU A 526 3.86 11.63 12.16
N PHE A 527 3.78 12.33 13.29
CA PHE A 527 4.88 12.51 14.24
C PHE A 527 4.55 11.84 15.56
N ASP A 528 5.52 11.18 16.19
CA ASP A 528 5.39 10.74 17.57
C ASP A 528 5.31 11.97 18.51
N GLU A 529 4.31 12.03 19.38
CA GLU A 529 4.06 13.22 20.21
C GLU A 529 5.15 13.49 21.26
N GLU A 530 5.87 12.45 21.71
CA GLU A 530 6.90 12.60 22.75
C GLU A 530 8.24 13.02 22.14
N THR A 531 8.62 12.38 21.03
CA THR A 531 9.93 12.54 20.41
C THR A 531 9.94 13.49 19.22
N HIS A 532 8.77 13.93 18.74
CA HIS A 532 8.59 14.75 17.54
C HIS A 532 9.14 14.12 16.25
N ARG A 533 9.52 12.82 16.29
CA ARG A 533 10.06 12.11 15.14
C ARG A 533 8.98 11.72 14.17
N ILE A 534 9.28 11.81 12.88
CA ILE A 534 8.39 11.27 11.87
C ILE A 534 8.31 9.75 12.00
N VAL A 535 7.09 9.22 12.09
CA VAL A 535 6.81 7.78 12.21
C VAL A 535 5.99 7.24 11.04
N GLY A 536 5.37 8.13 10.27
CA GLY A 536 4.59 7.76 9.10
C GLY A 536 4.26 8.95 8.23
N ALA A 537 3.86 8.68 6.99
CA ALA A 537 3.38 9.69 6.08
C ALA A 537 2.50 9.10 4.97
N GLY A 538 1.66 9.95 4.39
CA GLY A 538 0.86 9.66 3.22
C GLY A 538 0.73 10.87 2.30
N ILE A 539 0.73 10.62 1.00
CA ILE A 539 0.55 11.63 -0.04
C ILE A 539 -0.48 11.10 -1.02
N VAL A 540 -1.43 11.96 -1.40
CA VAL A 540 -2.37 11.68 -2.50
C VAL A 540 -2.34 12.86 -3.46
N GLY A 541 -2.10 12.57 -4.74
CA GLY A 541 -1.94 13.58 -5.78
C GLY A 541 -1.02 13.11 -6.91
N PRO A 542 -0.92 13.87 -8.03
CA PRO A 542 0.08 13.60 -9.05
C PRO A 542 1.50 13.47 -8.47
N HIS A 543 2.26 12.47 -8.93
CA HIS A 543 3.64 12.22 -8.50
C HIS A 543 3.82 11.88 -7.01
N ALA A 544 2.76 11.48 -6.29
CA ALA A 544 2.86 11.07 -4.88
C ALA A 544 3.92 9.96 -4.67
N GLY A 545 4.06 9.04 -5.63
CA GLY A 545 5.05 7.97 -5.61
C GLY A 545 6.50 8.47 -5.67
N ASP A 546 6.77 9.60 -6.32
CA ASP A 546 8.10 10.20 -6.37
C ASP A 546 8.41 10.93 -5.05
N LEU A 547 7.42 11.64 -4.50
CA LEU A 547 7.55 12.46 -3.29
C LEU A 547 7.75 11.64 -2.00
N ILE A 548 7.18 10.43 -1.92
CA ILE A 548 7.25 9.59 -0.72
C ILE A 548 8.69 9.17 -0.34
N SER A 549 9.62 9.23 -1.29
CA SER A 549 11.01 8.80 -1.09
C SER A 549 11.75 9.65 -0.05
N GLU A 550 11.49 10.96 -0.02
CA GLU A 550 12.05 11.86 0.99
C GLU A 550 11.60 11.47 2.40
N LEU A 551 10.33 11.11 2.54
CA LEU A 551 9.72 10.75 3.82
C LEU A 551 10.18 9.37 4.31
N ALA A 552 10.43 8.44 3.39
CA ALA A 552 11.09 7.18 3.72
C ALA A 552 12.48 7.44 4.30
N LEU A 553 13.27 8.32 3.67
CA LEU A 553 14.59 8.70 4.17
C LEU A 553 14.51 9.41 5.53
N ALA A 554 13.57 10.34 5.70
CA ALA A 554 13.39 11.06 6.96
C ALA A 554 13.11 10.11 8.14
N ILE A 555 12.29 9.07 7.93
CA ILE A 555 12.03 8.05 8.97
C ILE A 555 13.28 7.19 9.24
N GLU A 556 14.02 6.79 8.20
CA GLU A 556 15.28 6.05 8.36
C GLU A 556 16.31 6.83 9.18
N MET A 557 16.41 8.14 8.94
CA MET A 557 17.30 9.05 9.66
C MET A 557 16.77 9.43 11.06
N GLY A 558 15.49 9.16 11.35
CA GLY A 558 14.84 9.54 12.60
C GLY A 558 14.69 11.05 12.75
N CYS A 559 14.43 11.76 11.64
CA CYS A 559 14.22 13.20 11.61
C CYS A 559 13.02 13.62 12.47
N GLU A 560 13.11 14.81 13.04
CA GLU A 560 12.02 15.48 13.75
C GLU A 560 11.26 16.43 12.81
N ALA A 561 10.07 16.87 13.20
CA ALA A 561 9.26 17.80 12.41
C ALA A 561 10.04 19.07 12.03
N GLY A 562 10.83 19.61 12.96
CA GLY A 562 11.67 20.78 12.71
C GLY A 562 12.78 20.56 11.67
N ASP A 563 13.32 19.34 11.52
CA ASP A 563 14.33 19.04 10.49
C ASP A 563 13.71 19.15 9.09
N ILE A 564 12.49 18.61 8.93
CA ILE A 564 11.75 18.62 7.68
C ILE A 564 11.25 20.05 7.38
N GLY A 565 10.59 20.70 8.33
CA GLY A 565 10.02 22.04 8.14
C GLY A 565 11.07 23.13 7.89
N ARG A 566 12.29 23.00 8.42
CA ARG A 566 13.37 23.99 8.19
C ARG A 566 14.20 23.70 6.94
N THR A 567 13.99 22.55 6.30
CA THR A 567 14.66 22.25 5.03
C THR A 567 14.06 23.14 3.95
N VAL A 568 14.92 23.86 3.22
CA VAL A 568 14.50 24.73 2.12
C VAL A 568 14.11 23.87 0.92
N HIS A 569 12.81 23.64 0.75
CA HIS A 569 12.27 22.94 -0.42
C HIS A 569 12.15 23.90 -1.61
N PRO A 570 12.41 23.45 -2.86
CA PRO A 570 12.25 24.31 -4.03
C PRO A 570 10.79 24.77 -4.24
N HIS A 571 10.60 26.02 -4.64
CA HIS A 571 9.30 26.64 -4.91
C HIS A 571 9.22 27.22 -6.35
N PRO A 572 8.09 27.07 -7.08
CA PRO A 572 6.91 26.28 -6.74
C PRO A 572 7.07 24.81 -7.15
N THR A 573 6.87 23.86 -6.23
CA THR A 573 6.87 22.41 -6.50
C THR A 573 5.75 21.69 -5.74
N LEU A 574 5.49 20.41 -6.08
CA LEU A 574 4.66 19.57 -5.21
C LEU A 574 5.45 19.08 -3.99
N GLY A 575 6.78 18.98 -4.11
CA GLY A 575 7.66 18.51 -3.04
C GLY A 575 7.70 19.42 -1.82
N GLU A 576 7.57 20.74 -1.98
CA GLU A 576 7.50 21.66 -0.83
C GLU A 576 6.32 21.41 0.12
N SER A 577 5.28 20.70 -0.34
CA SER A 577 4.18 20.28 0.53
C SER A 577 4.62 19.36 1.67
N VAL A 578 5.78 18.70 1.55
CA VAL A 578 6.42 17.93 2.63
C VAL A 578 6.87 18.86 3.76
N GLY A 579 7.67 19.88 3.46
CA GLY A 579 8.06 20.92 4.41
C GLY A 579 6.85 21.62 5.01
N MET A 580 5.89 22.03 4.19
CA MET A 580 4.68 22.72 4.66
C MET A 580 3.81 21.84 5.58
N ALA A 581 3.71 20.53 5.33
CA ALA A 581 2.99 19.62 6.23
C ALA A 581 3.70 19.50 7.59
N ALA A 582 5.04 19.55 7.63
CA ALA A 582 5.80 19.61 8.88
C ALA A 582 5.60 20.97 9.59
N GLU A 583 5.61 22.08 8.86
CA GLU A 583 5.33 23.42 9.41
C GLU A 583 3.91 23.56 9.96
N VAL A 584 2.93 22.87 9.37
CA VAL A 584 1.56 22.77 9.89
C VAL A 584 1.57 22.13 11.28
N TYR A 585 2.37 21.07 11.47
CA TYR A 585 2.49 20.42 12.77
C TYR A 585 3.23 21.30 13.80
N GLU A 586 4.32 21.93 13.40
CA GLU A 586 5.12 22.85 14.24
C GLU A 586 4.39 24.18 14.55
N GLY A 587 3.33 24.50 13.81
CA GLY A 587 2.63 25.78 13.92
C GLY A 587 3.43 26.97 13.39
N THR A 588 4.32 26.74 12.42
CA THR A 588 5.15 27.77 11.78
C THR A 588 4.69 28.12 10.37
N ILE A 589 3.71 27.40 9.82
CA ILE A 589 3.20 27.58 8.46
C ILE A 589 2.67 29.01 8.25
N THR A 590 3.06 29.63 7.13
CA THR A 590 2.58 30.96 6.72
C THR A 590 1.61 30.94 5.55
N ASP A 591 1.60 29.85 4.78
CA ASP A 591 0.75 29.67 3.59
C ASP A 591 -0.67 29.22 3.94
N LEU A 592 -0.93 28.90 5.22
CA LEU A 592 -2.23 28.56 5.77
C LEU A 592 -2.50 29.38 7.03
N TYR A 593 -3.73 29.83 7.21
CA TYR A 593 -4.16 30.39 8.50
C TYR A 593 -4.67 29.27 9.40
N ILE A 594 -3.88 28.91 10.41
CA ILE A 594 -4.26 27.94 11.45
C ILE A 594 -4.25 28.67 12.79
N PRO A 595 -5.42 28.98 13.38
CA PRO A 595 -5.45 29.63 14.69
C PRO A 595 -4.83 28.70 15.74
N LYS A 596 -3.98 29.26 16.61
CA LYS A 596 -3.41 28.49 17.74
C LYS A 596 -4.56 27.91 18.56
N LYS A 597 -4.56 26.58 18.76
CA LYS A 597 -5.44 25.94 19.74
C LYS A 597 -5.17 26.61 21.09
N LYS A 598 -6.23 27.18 21.70
CA LYS A 598 -6.15 27.88 22.99
C LYS A 598 -5.85 26.93 24.14
#